data_AF-A0A840XZ71-F1
#
_entry.id   AF-A0A840XZ71-F1
#
_cell.length_a   1.000
_cell.length_b   1.000
_cell.length_c   1.000
_cell.angle_alpha   90.00
_cell.angle_beta   90.00
_cell.angle_gamma   90.00
#
_symmetry.space_group_name_H-M   'P 1'
#
loop_
_entity.id
_entity.type
_entity.pdbx_description
1 polymer ?
#
loop_
_entity_poly.entity_id
_entity_poly.type
_entity_poly.pdbx_seq_one_letter_code
_entity_poly.pdbx_strand_id
1 'polypeptide(L)'
;MLASTLVLSLGSLAAGCATAEDSSQFAAEAGGLSNASPDPTMADRAGDGLAPGIILASTSQPNRTGARPAVERRDINSPRAACLDAVRQAERAHNIPDGLMVAVALAESGLHAHAMNIGGRAVFPESTEEARRIYRAARPNQYVMAGCVQVNARVHARNSDWPLDPWRAADWGASYLRGHFERLGNWADAIRRWNGGGASGDRLACRVQAKLQVTNPGSGALGNARCSGGARERRDGEALLEIAEAAE
;
A
#
# COMPACT_ATOMS: atom_id res chain seq x y z
N MET A 1 -57.37 26.55 -23.47
CA MET A 1 -55.91 26.44 -23.68
C MET A 1 -55.29 26.17 -22.32
N LEU A 2 -55.00 24.90 -22.02
CA LEU A 2 -54.45 24.46 -20.73
C LEU A 2 -52.93 24.55 -20.79
N ALA A 3 -52.32 25.26 -19.84
CA ALA A 3 -50.87 25.35 -19.68
C ALA A 3 -50.42 24.24 -18.71
N SER A 4 -49.68 23.26 -19.22
CA SER A 4 -49.00 22.25 -18.40
C SER A 4 -47.58 22.72 -18.11
N THR A 5 -47.31 23.07 -16.86
CA THR A 5 -45.96 23.32 -16.35
C THR A 5 -45.40 22.00 -15.81
N LEU A 6 -44.40 21.45 -16.50
CA LEU A 6 -43.69 20.23 -16.10
C LEU A 6 -42.67 20.61 -15.00
N VAL A 7 -42.84 20.10 -13.79
CA VAL A 7 -41.85 20.21 -12.71
C VAL A 7 -40.91 19.02 -12.80
N LEU A 8 -39.65 19.26 -13.15
CA LEU A 8 -38.56 18.28 -13.07
C LEU A 8 -38.11 18.15 -11.61
N SER A 9 -38.50 17.04 -10.97
CA SER A 9 -37.98 16.62 -9.67
C SER A 9 -36.60 15.98 -9.86
N LEU A 10 -35.55 16.64 -9.38
CA LEU A 10 -34.22 16.04 -9.20
C LEU A 10 -34.24 15.17 -7.94
N GLY A 11 -34.32 13.86 -8.13
CA GLY A 11 -34.19 12.88 -7.05
C GLY A 11 -32.78 12.85 -6.49
N SER A 12 -32.65 13.21 -5.21
CA SER A 12 -31.47 12.93 -4.38
C SER A 12 -31.33 11.42 -4.16
N LEU A 13 -30.24 10.82 -4.63
CA LEU A 13 -29.81 9.48 -4.22
C LEU A 13 -28.73 9.64 -3.13
N ALA A 14 -29.16 9.45 -1.88
CA ALA A 14 -28.29 9.35 -0.73
C ALA A 14 -27.58 7.98 -0.72
N ALA A 15 -26.25 7.98 -0.77
CA ALA A 15 -25.45 6.80 -0.44
C ALA A 15 -25.41 6.63 1.08
N GLY A 16 -26.00 5.53 1.57
CA GLY A 16 -26.04 5.18 2.99
C GLY A 16 -24.63 4.93 3.55
N CYS A 17 -24.25 5.72 4.54
CA CYS A 17 -23.11 5.43 5.41
C CYS A 17 -23.54 4.41 6.46
N ALA A 18 -22.83 3.28 6.55
CA ALA A 18 -22.93 2.35 7.66
C ALA A 18 -22.42 3.02 8.95
N THR A 19 -23.23 2.97 10.00
CA THR A 19 -22.95 3.51 11.33
C THR A 19 -21.89 2.68 12.05
N ALA A 20 -21.05 3.39 12.81
CA ALA A 20 -19.95 2.85 13.59
C ALA A 20 -20.43 2.49 15.00
N GLU A 21 -20.84 1.25 15.21
CA GLU A 21 -21.07 0.68 16.54
C GLU A 21 -20.76 -0.82 16.47
N ASP A 22 -19.49 -1.22 16.64
CA ASP A 22 -19.08 -2.48 17.30
C ASP A 22 -17.53 -2.58 17.30
N SER A 23 -16.85 -1.96 18.25
CA SER A 23 -15.38 -2.02 18.34
C SER A 23 -14.87 -2.08 19.77
N SER A 24 -15.59 -2.81 20.63
CA SER A 24 -15.25 -2.94 22.05
C SER A 24 -15.21 -4.38 22.55
N GLN A 25 -14.90 -5.35 21.69
CA GLN A 25 -14.78 -6.74 22.15
C GLN A 25 -13.72 -7.58 21.42
N PHE A 26 -12.49 -7.10 21.28
CA PHE A 26 -11.32 -7.96 21.01
C PHE A 26 -10.06 -7.33 21.63
N ALA A 27 -10.05 -7.23 22.95
CA ALA A 27 -8.87 -6.87 23.74
C ALA A 27 -8.73 -7.83 24.93
N ALA A 28 -8.49 -9.10 24.64
CA ALA A 28 -7.95 -10.08 25.56
C ALA A 28 -7.28 -11.16 24.71
N GLU A 29 -6.17 -11.74 25.19
CA GLU A 29 -5.28 -12.71 24.52
C GLU A 29 -4.06 -12.13 23.78
N ALA A 30 -3.27 -11.34 24.50
CA ALA A 30 -1.83 -11.25 24.26
C ALA A 30 -1.12 -11.25 25.62
N GLY A 31 -1.23 -12.37 26.34
CA GLY A 31 -0.56 -12.60 27.61
C GLY A 31 0.23 -13.91 27.56
N GLY A 32 1.55 -13.80 27.54
CA GLY A 32 2.48 -14.92 27.73
C GLY A 32 3.23 -15.32 26.46
N LEU A 33 4.51 -14.95 26.38
CA LEU A 33 5.62 -15.90 26.48
C LEU A 33 6.98 -15.15 26.45
N SER A 34 7.64 -15.24 27.60
CA SER A 34 9.06 -15.12 27.97
C SER A 34 10.11 -14.53 27.02
N ASN A 35 10.91 -13.64 27.61
CA ASN A 35 12.27 -13.27 27.22
C ASN A 35 13.18 -14.50 27.06
N ALA A 36 14.00 -14.51 26.01
CA ALA A 36 15.23 -15.28 25.95
C ALA A 36 16.30 -14.43 25.23
N SER A 37 17.36 -14.09 25.96
CA SER A 37 18.62 -13.59 25.40
C SER A 37 19.45 -14.77 24.87
N PRO A 38 20.25 -14.61 23.81
CA PRO A 38 21.18 -15.64 23.37
C PRO A 38 22.48 -15.60 24.19
N ASP A 39 22.84 -16.73 24.78
CA ASP A 39 24.13 -16.99 25.43
C ASP A 39 25.14 -17.52 24.39
N PRO A 40 26.43 -17.12 24.38
CA PRO A 40 27.37 -17.44 23.32
C PRO A 40 28.40 -18.48 23.76
N THR A 41 28.34 -19.73 23.26
CA THR A 41 29.52 -20.61 23.19
C THR A 41 29.24 -21.79 22.23
N MET A 42 30.01 -21.90 21.14
CA MET A 42 30.99 -22.99 20.99
C MET A 42 31.73 -22.88 19.66
N ALA A 43 33.05 -22.92 19.78
CA ALA A 43 34.02 -22.93 18.71
C ALA A 43 34.28 -24.37 18.21
N ASP A 44 34.87 -24.40 17.02
CA ASP A 44 35.76 -25.41 16.45
C ASP A 44 35.29 -26.86 16.31
N ARG A 45 35.30 -27.31 15.05
CA ARG A 45 36.11 -28.45 14.61
C ARG A 45 36.31 -28.42 13.09
N ALA A 46 37.49 -27.97 12.67
CA ALA A 46 38.03 -28.21 11.34
C ALA A 46 38.54 -29.66 11.24
N GLY A 47 38.22 -30.34 10.15
CA GLY A 47 38.76 -31.64 9.79
C GLY A 47 39.50 -31.53 8.47
N ASP A 48 40.80 -31.81 8.50
CA ASP A 48 41.71 -31.85 7.36
C ASP A 48 41.40 -33.04 6.45
N GLY A 49 41.35 -32.79 5.14
CA GLY A 49 41.23 -33.80 4.09
C GLY A 49 41.81 -33.29 2.79
N LEU A 50 43.12 -33.48 2.59
CA LEU A 50 43.86 -33.14 1.37
C LEU A 50 43.51 -34.12 0.23
N ALA A 51 43.03 -33.59 -0.89
CA ALA A 51 43.05 -34.25 -2.19
C ALA A 51 43.61 -33.26 -3.25
N PRO A 52 44.53 -33.66 -4.15
CA PRO A 52 45.04 -32.77 -5.17
C PRO A 52 44.10 -32.78 -6.39
N GLY A 53 43.50 -31.65 -6.70
CA GLY A 53 42.60 -31.51 -7.84
C GLY A 53 42.60 -30.10 -8.43
N ILE A 54 43.19 -29.98 -9.62
CA ILE A 54 42.80 -29.08 -10.72
C ILE A 54 42.63 -27.59 -10.38
N ILE A 55 43.60 -26.77 -10.83
CA ILE A 55 43.46 -25.31 -10.85
C ILE A 55 42.44 -24.93 -11.92
N LEU A 56 41.18 -24.79 -11.53
CA LEU A 56 40.20 -24.00 -12.27
C LEU A 56 40.47 -22.53 -11.96
N ALA A 57 40.76 -21.73 -12.99
CA ALA A 57 40.85 -20.28 -12.87
C ALA A 57 39.50 -19.75 -12.38
N SER A 58 39.45 -19.42 -11.09
CA SER A 58 38.30 -18.78 -10.44
C SER A 58 38.19 -17.37 -10.97
N THR A 59 37.29 -17.15 -11.93
CA THR A 59 36.84 -15.80 -12.27
C THR A 59 36.16 -15.25 -11.03
N SER A 60 36.87 -14.38 -10.31
CA SER A 60 36.37 -13.71 -9.12
C SER A 60 35.18 -12.85 -9.52
N GLN A 61 33.96 -13.34 -9.27
CA GLN A 61 32.75 -12.54 -9.36
C GLN A 61 32.83 -11.43 -8.30
N PRO A 62 32.55 -10.16 -8.65
CA PRO A 62 32.50 -9.10 -7.65
C PRO A 62 31.45 -9.45 -6.62
N ASN A 63 31.88 -9.39 -5.36
CA ASN A 63 31.12 -9.70 -4.18
C ASN A 63 29.90 -8.75 -4.10
N ARG A 64 28.74 -9.19 -4.62
CA ARG A 64 27.47 -8.51 -4.38
C ARG A 64 27.02 -8.86 -2.97
N THR A 65 27.55 -8.17 -1.98
CA THR A 65 26.83 -7.91 -0.72
C THR A 65 25.60 -7.08 -1.09
N GLY A 66 24.54 -7.76 -1.57
CA GLY A 66 23.37 -7.14 -2.17
C GLY A 66 22.50 -6.44 -1.12
N ALA A 67 22.86 -5.23 -0.74
CA ALA A 67 21.96 -4.34 -0.03
C ALA A 67 20.73 -4.06 -0.93
N ARG A 68 19.53 -4.14 -0.34
CA ARG A 68 18.28 -3.84 -1.04
C ARG A 68 18.31 -2.37 -1.47
N PRO A 69 17.80 -2.00 -2.66
CA PRO A 69 17.74 -0.61 -3.08
C PRO A 69 16.88 0.19 -2.09
N ALA A 70 17.31 1.41 -1.74
CA ALA A 70 16.53 2.31 -0.90
C ALA A 70 15.37 2.95 -1.68
N VAL A 71 14.32 3.37 -0.98
CA VAL A 71 13.31 4.28 -1.55
C VAL A 71 13.84 5.70 -1.41
N GLU A 72 14.22 6.30 -2.53
CA GLU A 72 14.85 7.60 -2.60
C GLU A 72 13.84 8.68 -2.98
N ARG A 73 13.86 9.79 -2.23
CA ARG A 73 13.04 10.96 -2.55
C ARG A 73 13.51 11.60 -3.86
N ARG A 74 12.57 11.98 -4.73
CA ARG A 74 12.82 12.71 -5.97
C ARG A 74 11.95 13.98 -6.02
N ASP A 75 12.38 15.00 -6.75
CA ASP A 75 11.56 16.22 -6.90
C ASP A 75 10.65 16.09 -8.13
N ILE A 76 9.45 15.52 -7.92
CA ILE A 76 8.44 15.29 -8.98
C ILE A 76 7.23 16.20 -8.74
N ASN A 77 6.93 17.06 -9.72
CA ASN A 77 5.92 18.12 -9.62
C ASN A 77 4.50 17.68 -10.02
N SER A 78 4.18 16.39 -9.90
CA SER A 78 2.85 15.82 -10.10
C SER A 78 2.54 14.87 -8.94
N PRO A 79 1.45 15.07 -8.18
CA PRO A 79 1.09 14.17 -7.08
C PRO A 79 0.91 12.72 -7.54
N ARG A 80 0.50 12.51 -8.79
CA ARG A 80 0.32 11.17 -9.37
C ARG A 80 1.64 10.50 -9.73
N ALA A 81 2.50 11.20 -10.47
CA ALA A 81 3.82 10.69 -10.83
C ALA A 81 4.69 10.46 -9.58
N ALA A 82 4.63 11.34 -8.58
CA ALA A 82 5.40 11.18 -7.34
C ALA A 82 5.00 9.92 -6.56
N CYS A 83 3.70 9.62 -6.47
CA CYS A 83 3.23 8.38 -5.85
C CYS A 83 3.60 7.16 -6.68
N LEU A 84 3.43 7.20 -8.02
CA LEU A 84 3.78 6.10 -8.92
C LEU A 84 5.26 5.74 -8.80
N ASP A 85 6.15 6.73 -8.84
CA ASP A 85 7.58 6.53 -8.64
C ASP A 85 7.87 5.91 -7.27
N ALA A 86 7.33 6.50 -6.21
CA ALA A 86 7.56 6.05 -4.85
C ALA A 86 7.17 4.57 -4.64
N VAL A 87 6.01 4.14 -5.16
CA VAL A 87 5.57 2.75 -5.01
C VAL A 87 6.35 1.78 -5.89
N ARG A 88 6.80 2.19 -7.08
CA ARG A 88 7.71 1.38 -7.91
C ARG A 88 9.06 1.17 -7.22
N GLN A 89 9.60 2.21 -6.61
CA GLN A 89 10.82 2.09 -5.80
C GLN A 89 10.60 1.15 -4.61
N ALA A 90 9.48 1.32 -3.89
CA ALA A 90 9.13 0.51 -2.74
C ALA A 90 8.91 -0.97 -3.10
N GLU A 91 8.37 -1.30 -4.28
CA GLU A 91 8.26 -2.69 -4.75
C GLU A 91 9.62 -3.40 -4.78
N ARG A 92 10.59 -2.75 -5.44
CA ARG A 92 11.96 -3.24 -5.56
C ARG A 92 12.66 -3.32 -4.21
N ALA A 93 12.53 -2.26 -3.41
CA ALA A 93 13.10 -2.21 -2.07
C ALA A 93 12.53 -3.34 -1.20
N HIS A 94 11.23 -3.63 -1.30
CA HIS A 94 10.54 -4.56 -0.41
C HIS A 94 10.35 -5.98 -0.96
N ASN A 95 10.89 -6.29 -2.15
CA ASN A 95 10.71 -7.57 -2.86
C ASN A 95 9.22 -7.94 -3.01
N ILE A 96 8.39 -6.93 -3.29
CA ILE A 96 6.97 -7.09 -3.60
C ILE A 96 6.86 -7.37 -5.11
N PRO A 97 5.99 -8.29 -5.56
CA PRO A 97 5.80 -8.55 -6.99
C PRO A 97 5.54 -7.28 -7.79
N ASP A 98 6.17 -7.19 -8.97
CA ASP A 98 6.07 -6.04 -9.85
C ASP A 98 4.60 -5.64 -10.10
N GLY A 99 4.32 -4.34 -9.96
CA GLY A 99 3.02 -3.75 -10.18
C GLY A 99 2.01 -3.96 -9.06
N LEU A 100 2.30 -4.76 -8.01
CA LEU A 100 1.36 -4.99 -6.92
C LEU A 100 1.18 -3.78 -6.00
N MET A 101 2.25 -3.10 -5.62
CA MET A 101 2.17 -1.87 -4.83
C MET A 101 1.57 -0.72 -5.66
N VAL A 102 1.87 -0.66 -6.96
CA VAL A 102 1.19 0.27 -7.89
C VAL A 102 -0.32 0.01 -7.88
N ALA A 103 -0.73 -1.26 -7.96
CA ALA A 103 -2.14 -1.64 -7.92
C ALA A 103 -2.80 -1.31 -6.58
N VAL A 104 -2.10 -1.45 -5.45
CA VAL A 104 -2.56 -1.01 -4.12
C VAL A 104 -2.79 0.50 -4.11
N ALA A 105 -1.82 1.30 -4.54
CA ALA A 105 -1.94 2.76 -4.55
C ALA A 105 -3.04 3.25 -5.51
N LEU A 106 -3.23 2.60 -6.67
CA LEU A 106 -4.37 2.86 -7.55
C LEU A 106 -5.72 2.56 -6.87
N ALA A 107 -5.81 1.48 -6.07
CA ALA A 107 -7.05 1.09 -5.40
C ALA A 107 -7.37 1.92 -4.15
N GLU A 108 -6.36 2.51 -3.52
CA GLU A 108 -6.45 3.29 -2.29
C GLU A 108 -6.64 4.79 -2.56
N SER A 109 -5.79 5.38 -3.41
CA SER A 109 -5.73 6.83 -3.63
C SER A 109 -5.89 7.24 -5.09
N GLY A 110 -5.92 6.28 -6.04
CA GLY A 110 -5.80 6.60 -7.46
C GLY A 110 -4.43 7.16 -7.83
N LEU A 111 -3.37 6.66 -7.17
CA LEU A 111 -1.99 7.14 -7.23
C LEU A 111 -1.80 8.57 -6.72
N HIS A 112 -2.68 9.14 -5.91
CA HIS A 112 -2.52 10.55 -5.55
C HIS A 112 -1.67 10.73 -4.26
N ALA A 113 -0.46 11.29 -4.37
CA ALA A 113 0.50 11.41 -3.26
C ALA A 113 -0.06 12.03 -1.98
N HIS A 114 -0.97 13.00 -2.11
CA HIS A 114 -1.54 13.74 -0.98
C HIS A 114 -3.03 13.47 -0.72
N ALA A 115 -3.61 12.41 -1.31
CA ALA A 115 -5.01 12.08 -1.07
C ALA A 115 -5.29 11.93 0.42
N MET A 116 -6.46 12.39 0.88
CA MET A 116 -6.89 12.08 2.23
C MET A 116 -8.37 11.71 2.25
N ASN A 117 -8.72 10.80 3.14
CA ASN A 117 -10.08 10.61 3.60
C ASN A 117 -10.15 11.08 5.05
N ILE A 118 -10.87 12.19 5.29
CA ILE A 118 -11.04 12.81 6.60
C ILE A 118 -12.49 12.63 7.03
N GLY A 119 -12.74 11.71 7.96
CA GLY A 119 -14.09 11.44 8.48
C GLY A 119 -15.12 11.05 7.42
N GLY A 120 -14.71 10.40 6.33
CA GLY A 120 -15.58 9.96 5.23
C GLY A 120 -15.52 10.85 3.98
N ARG A 121 -14.87 12.01 4.08
CA ARG A 121 -14.77 12.95 2.96
C ARG A 121 -13.40 12.84 2.28
N ALA A 122 -13.43 12.52 0.98
CA ALA A 122 -12.24 12.52 0.14
C ALA A 122 -11.80 13.95 -0.21
N VAL A 123 -10.48 14.19 -0.19
CA VAL A 123 -9.83 15.42 -0.64
C VAL A 123 -8.55 15.08 -1.41
N PHE A 124 -8.23 15.87 -2.42
CA PHE A 124 -7.09 15.66 -3.32
C PHE A 124 -6.34 17.00 -3.52
N PRO A 125 -5.49 17.40 -2.57
CA PRO A 125 -4.72 18.64 -2.65
C PRO A 125 -3.58 18.53 -3.66
N GLU A 126 -3.40 19.53 -4.51
CA GLU A 126 -2.38 19.48 -5.57
C GLU A 126 -0.96 19.82 -5.07
N SER A 127 -0.83 20.34 -3.85
CA SER A 127 0.46 20.69 -3.23
C SER A 127 0.62 20.12 -1.83
N THR A 128 1.88 19.92 -1.44
CA THR A 128 2.23 19.47 -0.08
C THR A 128 1.78 20.49 0.96
N GLU A 129 1.90 21.79 0.69
CA GLU A 129 1.52 22.87 1.60
C GLU A 129 0.01 22.87 1.86
N GLU A 130 -0.79 22.75 0.81
CA GLU A 130 -2.24 22.63 0.92
C GLU A 130 -2.64 21.36 1.68
N ALA A 131 -2.02 20.23 1.36
CA ALA A 131 -2.27 18.97 2.03
C ALA A 131 -2.02 19.06 3.54
N ARG A 132 -0.87 19.62 3.93
CA ARG A 132 -0.51 19.82 5.34
C ARG A 132 -1.47 20.77 6.05
N ARG A 133 -1.92 21.83 5.38
CA ARG A 133 -2.94 22.76 5.93
C ARG A 133 -4.25 22.04 6.21
N ILE A 134 -4.75 21.27 5.24
CA ILE A 134 -6.00 20.51 5.38
C ILE A 134 -5.86 19.42 6.47
N TYR A 135 -4.73 18.71 6.48
CA TYR A 135 -4.44 17.67 7.48
C TYR A 135 -4.44 18.22 8.91
N ARG A 136 -3.78 19.37 9.14
CA ARG A 136 -3.75 20.02 10.47
C ARG A 136 -5.11 20.55 10.91
N ALA A 137 -6.00 20.88 9.97
CA ALA A 137 -7.35 21.34 10.28
C ALA A 137 -8.32 20.19 10.66
N ALA A 138 -7.93 18.92 10.46
CA ALA A 138 -8.77 17.77 10.79
C ALA A 138 -8.95 17.63 12.31
N ARG A 139 -10.19 17.47 12.76
CA ARG A 139 -10.52 17.39 14.20
C ARG A 139 -9.87 16.15 14.85
N PRO A 140 -9.44 16.23 16.12
CA PRO A 140 -8.74 15.12 16.79
C PRO A 140 -9.48 13.78 16.78
N ASN A 141 -10.81 13.81 16.86
CA ASN A 141 -11.67 12.62 16.88
C ASN A 141 -12.03 12.07 15.49
N GLN A 142 -11.66 12.74 14.41
CA GLN A 142 -11.88 12.23 13.05
C GLN A 142 -10.79 11.22 12.68
N TYR A 143 -11.21 10.10 12.08
CA TYR A 143 -10.27 9.23 11.39
C TYR A 143 -9.71 9.94 10.16
N VAL A 144 -8.44 9.69 9.88
CA VAL A 144 -7.71 10.27 8.75
C VAL A 144 -6.90 9.18 8.09
N MET A 145 -7.28 8.81 6.87
CA MET A 145 -6.44 8.02 5.97
C MET A 145 -5.72 9.02 5.05
N ALA A 146 -4.41 8.90 4.90
CA ALA A 146 -3.61 9.90 4.22
C ALA A 146 -2.55 9.31 3.29
N GLY A 147 -2.36 9.99 2.17
CA GLY A 147 -1.28 9.79 1.23
C GLY A 147 -1.52 8.74 0.16
N CYS A 148 -0.47 8.55 -0.63
CA CYS A 148 -0.35 7.60 -1.74
C CYS A 148 -0.94 6.21 -1.45
N VAL A 149 -0.76 5.70 -0.23
CA VAL A 149 -1.19 4.35 0.19
C VAL A 149 -2.20 4.38 1.33
N GLN A 150 -2.83 5.54 1.57
CA GLN A 150 -3.91 5.73 2.55
C GLN A 150 -3.56 5.23 3.97
N VAL A 151 -2.42 5.64 4.52
CA VAL A 151 -2.02 5.28 5.88
C VAL A 151 -3.02 5.84 6.89
N ASN A 152 -3.45 5.03 7.87
CA ASN A 152 -4.21 5.52 9.01
C ASN A 152 -3.33 6.40 9.90
N ALA A 153 -3.44 7.71 9.71
CA ALA A 153 -2.55 8.69 10.31
C ALA A 153 -2.76 8.83 11.84
N ARG A 154 -3.97 8.55 12.32
CA ARG A 154 -4.27 8.55 13.77
C ARG A 154 -3.60 7.39 14.51
N VAL A 155 -3.29 6.30 13.80
CA VAL A 155 -2.64 5.11 14.38
C VAL A 155 -1.13 5.17 14.17
N HIS A 156 -0.67 5.40 12.94
CA HIS A 156 0.74 5.22 12.55
C HIS A 156 1.54 6.53 12.44
N ALA A 157 0.87 7.68 12.48
CA ALA A 157 1.50 8.99 12.31
C ALA A 157 1.04 10.00 13.37
N ARG A 158 0.84 9.56 14.61
CA ARG A 158 0.47 10.48 15.70
C ARG A 158 1.47 11.63 15.76
N ASN A 159 0.94 12.85 15.71
CA ASN A 159 1.70 14.10 15.75
C ASN A 159 2.67 14.32 14.57
N SER A 160 2.47 13.62 13.45
CA SER A 160 3.25 13.80 12.23
C SER A 160 2.33 13.77 11.00
N ASP A 161 2.79 14.40 9.92
CA ASP A 161 2.13 14.41 8.61
C ASP A 161 2.93 13.61 7.57
N TRP A 162 3.84 12.73 8.03
CA TRP A 162 4.65 11.89 7.16
C TRP A 162 3.87 11.04 6.14
N PRO A 163 2.60 10.64 6.37
CA PRO A 163 1.84 9.97 5.31
C PRO A 163 1.64 10.81 4.05
N LEU A 164 1.77 12.13 4.12
CA LEU A 164 1.67 13.02 2.96
C LEU A 164 2.95 13.08 2.12
N ASP A 165 4.06 12.49 2.61
CA ASP A 165 5.30 12.28 1.86
C ASP A 165 5.22 10.94 1.12
N PRO A 166 5.11 10.93 -0.22
CA PRO A 166 4.85 9.70 -0.96
C PRO A 166 5.96 8.67 -0.84
N TRP A 167 7.23 9.07 -0.77
CA TRP A 167 8.35 8.12 -0.65
C TRP A 167 8.35 7.43 0.72
N ARG A 168 8.18 8.21 1.79
CA ARG A 168 8.08 7.63 3.13
C ARG A 168 6.81 6.80 3.30
N ALA A 169 5.70 7.23 2.71
CA ALA A 169 4.44 6.51 2.74
C ALA A 169 4.52 5.17 1.99
N ALA A 170 5.10 5.17 0.80
CA ALA A 170 5.28 3.97 -0.01
C ALA A 170 6.25 2.98 0.65
N ASP A 171 7.38 3.46 1.18
CA ASP A 171 8.36 2.62 1.88
C ASP A 171 7.75 1.96 3.12
N TRP A 172 7.10 2.74 3.98
CA TRP A 172 6.40 2.21 5.16
C TRP A 172 5.30 1.23 4.76
N GLY A 173 4.51 1.59 3.75
CA GLY A 173 3.41 0.77 3.26
C GLY A 173 3.89 -0.57 2.70
N ALA A 174 4.94 -0.56 1.88
CA ALA A 174 5.52 -1.76 1.32
C ALA A 174 6.09 -2.67 2.42
N SER A 175 6.80 -2.11 3.41
CA SER A 175 7.24 -2.88 4.58
C SER A 175 6.07 -3.48 5.35
N TYR A 176 4.98 -2.74 5.53
CA TYR A 176 3.80 -3.20 6.26
C TYR A 176 3.07 -4.34 5.52
N LEU A 177 2.91 -4.22 4.20
CA LEU A 177 2.32 -5.27 3.36
C LEU A 177 3.20 -6.53 3.38
N ARG A 178 4.52 -6.35 3.29
CA ARG A 178 5.49 -7.43 3.34
C ARG A 178 5.41 -8.21 4.66
N GLY A 179 5.31 -7.52 5.79
CA GLY A 179 5.14 -8.18 7.09
C GLY A 179 3.86 -9.02 7.18
N HIS A 180 2.76 -8.57 6.58
CA HIS A 180 1.55 -9.40 6.49
C HIS A 180 1.74 -10.62 5.59
N PHE A 181 2.42 -10.46 4.45
CA PHE A 181 2.76 -11.57 3.57
C PHE A 181 3.62 -12.62 4.29
N GLU A 182 4.65 -12.21 5.01
CA GLU A 182 5.54 -13.11 5.75
C GLU A 182 4.78 -13.91 6.83
N ARG A 183 3.78 -13.30 7.47
CA ARG A 183 2.95 -13.96 8.48
C ARG A 183 1.86 -14.86 7.90
N LEU A 184 1.30 -14.52 6.74
CA LEU A 184 0.12 -15.18 6.16
C LEU A 184 0.45 -16.11 4.99
N GLY A 185 1.66 -16.00 4.42
CA GLY A 185 2.17 -16.83 3.33
C GLY A 185 1.60 -16.52 1.94
N ASN A 186 0.66 -15.58 1.80
CA ASN A 186 0.13 -15.19 0.49
C ASN A 186 -0.31 -13.71 0.43
N TRP A 187 -0.22 -13.13 -0.77
CA TRP A 187 -0.45 -11.70 -0.98
C TRP A 187 -1.92 -11.30 -0.87
N ALA A 188 -2.86 -12.18 -1.25
CA ALA A 188 -4.28 -11.87 -1.15
C ALA A 188 -4.70 -11.66 0.30
N ASP A 189 -4.28 -12.55 1.22
CA ASP A 189 -4.56 -12.39 2.64
C ASP A 189 -3.81 -11.22 3.26
N ALA A 190 -2.59 -10.93 2.80
CA ALA A 190 -1.86 -9.74 3.20
C ALA A 190 -2.65 -8.45 2.88
N ILE A 191 -3.23 -8.36 1.69
CA ILE A 191 -4.06 -7.22 1.28
C ILE A 191 -5.38 -7.20 2.05
N ARG A 192 -6.02 -8.34 2.30
CA ARG A 192 -7.24 -8.38 3.13
C ARG A 192 -6.98 -7.80 4.52
N ARG A 193 -5.77 -8.01 5.06
CA ARG A 193 -5.38 -7.49 6.38
C ARG A 193 -4.86 -6.05 6.37
N TRP A 194 -4.54 -5.49 5.20
CA TRP A 194 -3.95 -4.16 5.00
C TRP A 194 -4.55 -3.06 5.88
N ASN A 195 -5.89 -2.92 5.89
CA ASN A 195 -6.60 -1.91 6.68
C ASN A 195 -7.30 -2.47 7.94
N GLY A 196 -6.77 -3.54 8.53
CA GLY A 196 -7.32 -4.14 9.76
C GLY A 196 -8.29 -5.31 9.55
N GLY A 197 -8.51 -5.79 8.32
CA GLY A 197 -9.30 -7.00 8.04
C GLY A 197 -10.82 -6.79 7.91
N GLY A 198 -11.55 -7.89 7.76
CA GLY A 198 -13.01 -7.92 7.62
C GLY A 198 -13.51 -7.76 6.17
N ALA A 199 -14.82 -7.58 5.99
CA ALA A 199 -15.47 -7.52 4.66
C ALA A 199 -14.97 -6.36 3.77
N SER A 200 -14.43 -5.30 4.35
CA SER A 200 -13.75 -4.22 3.62
C SER A 200 -12.45 -4.69 2.95
N GLY A 201 -11.75 -5.65 3.57
CA GLY A 201 -10.53 -6.28 3.05
C GLY A 201 -10.77 -7.06 1.76
N ASP A 202 -11.88 -7.81 1.66
CA ASP A 202 -12.22 -8.53 0.43
C ASP A 202 -12.50 -7.57 -0.73
N ARG A 203 -13.24 -6.48 -0.46
CA ARG A 203 -13.48 -5.45 -1.47
C ARG A 203 -12.19 -4.80 -1.94
N LEU A 204 -11.25 -4.54 -1.03
CA LEU A 204 -9.94 -4.01 -1.39
C LEU A 204 -9.16 -5.03 -2.24
N ALA A 205 -9.08 -6.29 -1.81
CA ALA A 205 -8.39 -7.35 -2.54
C ALA A 205 -8.92 -7.48 -3.98
N CYS A 206 -10.23 -7.38 -4.20
CA CYS A 206 -10.80 -7.40 -5.54
C CYS A 206 -10.50 -6.16 -6.38
N ARG A 207 -10.49 -4.96 -5.78
CA ARG A 207 -10.03 -3.76 -6.48
C ARG A 207 -8.56 -3.88 -6.87
N VAL A 208 -7.70 -4.31 -5.93
CA VAL A 208 -6.26 -4.50 -6.21
C VAL A 208 -6.04 -5.56 -7.27
N GLN A 209 -6.77 -6.68 -7.25
CA GLN A 209 -6.68 -7.69 -8.32
C GLN A 209 -7.04 -7.12 -9.69
N ALA A 210 -8.10 -6.32 -9.79
CA ALA A 210 -8.45 -5.67 -11.04
C ALA A 210 -7.36 -4.69 -11.49
N LYS A 211 -6.83 -3.85 -10.59
CA LYS A 211 -5.73 -2.91 -10.89
C LYS A 211 -4.42 -3.63 -11.24
N LEU A 212 -4.13 -4.77 -10.63
CA LEU A 212 -2.94 -5.56 -10.91
C LEU A 212 -2.92 -6.08 -12.34
N GLN A 213 -4.08 -6.40 -12.92
CA GLN A 213 -4.15 -6.78 -14.34
C GLN A 213 -3.91 -5.61 -15.30
N VAL A 214 -3.89 -4.37 -14.80
CA VAL A 214 -3.48 -3.18 -15.57
C VAL A 214 -1.98 -2.95 -15.39
N THR A 215 -1.49 -2.99 -14.15
CA THR A 215 -0.09 -2.67 -13.84
C THR A 215 0.89 -3.80 -14.16
N ASN A 216 0.40 -5.04 -14.21
CA ASN A 216 1.15 -6.23 -14.57
C ASN A 216 0.20 -7.30 -15.17
N PRO A 217 -0.17 -7.18 -16.46
CA PRO A 217 -1.09 -8.09 -17.13
C PRO A 217 -0.67 -9.55 -17.04
N GLY A 218 -1.60 -10.43 -16.66
CA GLY A 218 -1.33 -11.86 -16.49
C GLY A 218 -0.68 -12.22 -15.15
N SER A 219 -0.40 -11.24 -14.28
CA SER A 219 0.14 -11.52 -12.95
C SER A 219 -0.79 -12.40 -12.12
N GLY A 220 -0.23 -13.50 -11.61
CA GLY A 220 -0.89 -14.43 -10.69
C GLY A 220 -0.65 -14.11 -9.21
N ALA A 221 -0.06 -12.97 -8.87
CA ALA A 221 0.44 -12.69 -7.51
C ALA A 221 -0.63 -12.82 -6.42
N LEU A 222 -1.90 -12.55 -6.73
CA LEU A 222 -3.02 -12.66 -5.78
C LEU A 222 -3.77 -14.00 -5.82
N GLY A 223 -3.45 -14.89 -6.77
CA GLY A 223 -4.04 -16.23 -6.87
C GLY A 223 -5.54 -16.30 -6.55
N ASN A 224 -5.86 -16.97 -5.43
CA ASN A 224 -7.19 -17.38 -4.94
C ASN A 224 -8.17 -16.26 -4.55
N ALA A 225 -7.92 -15.01 -4.91
CA ALA A 225 -8.90 -13.95 -4.70
C ALA A 225 -10.13 -14.19 -5.62
N ARG A 226 -11.22 -14.68 -5.03
CA ARG A 226 -12.49 -14.93 -5.72
C ARG A 226 -13.23 -13.62 -5.91
N CYS A 227 -12.96 -12.96 -7.03
CA CYS A 227 -13.53 -11.66 -7.34
C CYS A 227 -14.46 -11.76 -8.54
N SER A 228 -15.66 -11.18 -8.43
CA SER A 228 -16.59 -11.01 -9.54
C SER A 228 -16.48 -9.58 -10.09
N GLY A 229 -16.46 -9.43 -11.41
CA GLY A 229 -16.37 -8.12 -12.06
C GLY A 229 -14.94 -7.55 -12.15
N GLY A 230 -14.79 -6.22 -12.16
CA GLY A 230 -13.49 -5.55 -12.25
C GLY A 230 -13.25 -4.73 -13.53
N ALA A 231 -14.17 -4.75 -14.51
CA ALA A 231 -13.96 -4.05 -15.78
C ALA A 231 -13.91 -2.52 -15.60
N ARG A 232 -14.73 -1.98 -14.70
CA ARG A 232 -14.71 -0.56 -14.35
C ARG A 232 -13.41 -0.20 -13.64
N GLU A 233 -13.02 -1.01 -12.66
CA GLU A 233 -11.80 -0.85 -11.89
C GLU A 233 -10.57 -0.87 -12.79
N ARG A 234 -10.54 -1.76 -13.81
CA ARG A 234 -9.47 -1.78 -14.82
C ARG A 234 -9.43 -0.49 -15.64
N ARG A 235 -10.54 -0.07 -16.24
CA ARG A 235 -10.60 1.17 -17.04
C ARG A 235 -10.20 2.41 -16.23
N ASP A 236 -10.74 2.55 -15.03
CA ASP A 236 -10.38 3.64 -14.13
C ASP A 236 -8.89 3.56 -13.73
N GLY A 237 -8.31 2.36 -13.71
CA GLY A 237 -6.90 2.13 -13.36
C GLY A 237 -5.96 2.52 -14.49
N GLU A 238 -6.31 2.11 -15.70
CA GLU A 238 -5.60 2.43 -16.93
C GLU A 238 -5.53 3.95 -17.13
N ALA A 239 -6.67 4.64 -17.04
CA ALA A 239 -6.71 6.09 -17.19
C ALA A 239 -5.85 6.84 -16.13
N LEU A 240 -5.87 6.40 -14.88
CA LEU A 240 -5.07 7.03 -13.81
C LEU A 240 -3.59 6.71 -13.91
N LEU A 241 -3.25 5.50 -14.36
CA LEU A 241 -1.87 5.10 -14.60
C LEU A 241 -1.28 5.88 -15.78
N GLU A 242 -2.01 6.01 -16.89
CA GLU A 242 -1.61 6.81 -18.05
C GLU A 242 -1.33 8.27 -17.67
N ILE A 243 -2.21 8.90 -16.89
CA ILE A 243 -2.01 10.27 -16.39
C ILE A 243 -0.75 10.37 -15.52
N ALA A 244 -0.48 9.37 -14.69
CA ALA A 244 0.69 9.36 -13.81
C ALA A 244 2.00 9.19 -14.60
N GLU A 245 2.03 8.27 -15.57
CA GLU A 245 3.19 7.98 -16.43
C GLU A 245 3.52 9.13 -17.37
N ALA A 246 2.50 9.85 -17.87
CA ALA A 246 2.71 11.02 -18.72
C ALA A 246 3.40 12.21 -17.99
N ALA A 247 3.54 12.14 -16.67
CA ALA A 247 4.09 13.19 -15.82
C ALA A 247 5.36 12.77 -15.04
N GLU A 248 5.89 11.56 -15.27
CA GLU A 248 7.21 11.11 -14.77
C GLU A 248 8.36 11.72 -15.59
#